data_AF-A0A228JSV7-F1
#
_entry.id   AF-A0A228JSV7-F1
#
_cell.length_a   1.000
_cell.length_b   1.000
_cell.length_c   1.000
_cell.angle_alpha   90.00
_cell.angle_beta   90.00
_cell.angle_gamma   90.00
#
_symmetry.space_group_name_H-M   'P 1'
#
loop_
_entity.id
_entity.type
_entity.pdbx_description
1 polymer ?
#
loop_
_entity_poly.entity_id
_entity_poly.type
_entity_poly.pdbx_seq_one_letter_code
_entity_poly.pdbx_strand_id
1 'polypeptide(L)'
;MPNLALSAKRRRALRDRTVPVFALTLIAASIGAHAAPHDNDGDSRFEPGFVPGFLVLSRSVYDNVSSNVQPGAILPPNCAKTTGGCGAASGAPNDGTYPTVWNNDRYDGSFGITSRIFLDQITPAGGVVSTLEVPNSLQKGFAHDQMVTSFSSKSELGLHLSLDGRYLTFMGYVAPVNAIDVSNSNTPLAVDTTNPDGQNFYRAIARIDRHGHFRFTETNAYSGNNGRAAILNNRDGREIYYTSGNAGNGANPQPQNVILGAGAQLIDGAKHHEAQQDPGVPTPLASFSVTELGAKADKIGKDDNFRGIAVHDNVVYYTKGSGGNGVNTVYFVDTTGTACPSGVGVPSPKAVLPTAPLAYNAATVQTAGLPNNMCVLAGFPSTPNKTATTLAYPFGIWFADANTLYVADEGDGYTGGADLYTHAAAQTTAGLQKWVYDAGAKQWKLAYTLQNGLNLGQPYSVAGYPAGNNSATGLPWAPATAGLRNLTGRVERDGTVTIWAITSTVSGNGDVGADPNRLVAVRDVLKNTSAATAAHEQFAVLRTAKFAEVLRGIEFAPGTDTGRWH
;
A
#
# COMPACT_ATOMS: atom_id res chain seq x y z
N MET A 1 26.90 -73.26 -42.64
CA MET A 1 28.15 -72.86 -43.33
C MET A 1 27.84 -72.73 -44.82
N PRO A 2 28.40 -71.78 -45.60
CA PRO A 2 29.27 -70.67 -45.20
C PRO A 2 28.94 -69.28 -45.86
N ASN A 3 29.49 -68.23 -45.23
CA ASN A 3 30.27 -67.09 -45.76
C ASN A 3 29.73 -66.22 -46.93
N LEU A 4 29.48 -64.92 -46.69
CA LEU A 4 30.42 -63.76 -46.66
C LEU A 4 30.72 -63.19 -48.07
N ALA A 5 30.24 -61.98 -48.38
CA ALA A 5 31.06 -60.77 -48.51
C ALA A 5 30.33 -59.58 -49.22
N LEU A 6 30.36 -58.45 -48.51
CA LEU A 6 30.39 -57.02 -48.88
C LEU A 6 30.01 -56.54 -50.31
N SER A 7 29.23 -55.45 -50.40
CA SER A 7 29.77 -54.08 -50.52
C SER A 7 28.70 -52.99 -50.78
N ALA A 8 29.06 -51.76 -50.40
CA ALA A 8 28.58 -50.44 -50.83
C ALA A 8 27.46 -49.73 -50.04
N LYS A 9 27.94 -48.78 -49.23
CA LYS A 9 27.26 -47.71 -48.48
C LYS A 9 26.31 -46.85 -49.33
N ARG A 10 25.13 -46.53 -48.79
CA ARG A 10 24.49 -45.22 -48.97
C ARG A 10 23.99 -44.70 -47.62
N ARG A 11 24.52 -43.54 -47.22
CA ARG A 11 24.03 -42.76 -46.07
C ARG A 11 22.69 -42.13 -46.44
N ARG A 12 21.67 -42.28 -45.60
CA ARG A 12 20.55 -41.33 -45.47
C ARG A 12 20.38 -41.02 -43.99
N ALA A 13 20.52 -39.74 -43.67
CA ALA A 13 20.39 -39.18 -42.34
C ALA A 13 18.92 -39.20 -41.88
N LEU A 14 18.74 -39.51 -40.60
CA LEU A 14 17.49 -39.39 -39.86
C LEU A 14 17.05 -37.92 -39.81
N ARG A 15 15.76 -37.70 -40.05
CA ARG A 15 15.09 -36.41 -39.92
C ARG A 15 14.59 -36.33 -38.47
N ASP A 16 15.32 -35.62 -37.62
CA ASP A 16 14.80 -35.18 -36.33
C ASP A 16 13.72 -34.10 -36.56
N ARG A 17 12.55 -34.34 -35.99
CA ARG A 17 11.46 -33.35 -35.91
C ARG A 17 11.76 -32.42 -34.74
N THR A 18 12.32 -31.26 -35.04
CA THR A 18 12.37 -30.12 -34.12
C THR A 18 10.98 -29.49 -34.04
N VAL A 19 10.43 -29.45 -32.83
CA VAL A 19 9.26 -28.61 -32.47
C VAL A 19 9.79 -27.19 -32.28
N PRO A 20 9.29 -26.16 -32.98
CA PRO A 20 9.72 -24.80 -32.74
C PRO A 20 9.03 -24.26 -31.49
N VAL A 21 9.83 -23.89 -30.50
CA VAL A 21 9.43 -23.01 -29.40
C VAL A 21 9.24 -21.61 -30.00
N PHE A 22 8.00 -21.21 -30.21
CA PHE A 22 7.66 -19.82 -30.51
C PHE A 22 7.50 -19.06 -29.19
N ALA A 23 8.54 -18.33 -28.80
CA ALA A 23 8.42 -17.25 -27.84
C ALA A 23 7.72 -16.08 -28.54
N LEU A 24 6.44 -15.86 -28.23
CA LEU A 24 5.65 -14.76 -28.80
C LEU A 24 5.66 -13.57 -27.83
N THR A 25 6.75 -12.80 -27.83
CA THR A 25 6.78 -11.45 -27.28
C THR A 25 6.09 -10.49 -28.26
N LEU A 26 4.78 -10.32 -28.11
CA LEU A 26 4.03 -9.24 -28.76
C LEU A 26 3.31 -8.43 -27.69
N ILE A 27 4.07 -7.54 -27.05
CA ILE A 27 3.48 -6.31 -26.51
C ILE A 27 3.28 -5.43 -27.75
N ALA A 28 2.04 -5.33 -28.22
CA ALA A 28 1.69 -4.39 -29.26
C ALA A 28 1.96 -2.97 -28.73
N ALA A 29 3.08 -2.38 -29.15
CA ALA A 29 3.35 -0.97 -28.99
C ALA A 29 2.34 -0.20 -29.86
N SER A 30 1.23 0.21 -29.28
CA SER A 30 0.41 1.26 -29.87
C SER A 30 1.23 2.55 -29.86
N ILE A 31 1.49 3.08 -31.05
CA ILE A 31 2.22 4.32 -31.30
C ILE A 31 1.47 5.45 -30.60
N GLY A 32 1.92 5.84 -29.40
CA GLY A 32 1.50 7.08 -28.77
C GLY A 32 2.25 8.23 -29.43
N ALA A 33 1.53 9.13 -30.10
CA ALA A 33 2.10 10.38 -30.54
C ALA A 33 2.72 11.10 -29.33
N HIS A 34 4.00 11.45 -29.43
CA HIS A 34 4.70 12.22 -28.41
C HIS A 34 4.09 13.62 -28.31
N ALA A 35 3.31 13.88 -27.26
CA ALA A 35 3.13 15.22 -26.74
C ALA A 35 4.26 15.48 -25.74
N ALA A 36 5.07 16.50 -26.00
CA ALA A 36 6.08 16.97 -25.04
C ALA A 36 5.41 17.37 -23.71
N PRO A 37 6.01 17.08 -22.55
CA PRO A 37 5.51 17.60 -21.28
C PRO A 37 5.74 19.12 -21.26
N HIS A 38 4.66 19.88 -21.42
CA HIS A 38 4.66 21.28 -21.04
C HIS A 38 4.44 21.33 -19.53
N ASP A 39 5.50 21.67 -18.78
CA ASP A 39 5.37 22.28 -17.46
C ASP A 39 4.73 23.65 -17.68
N ASN A 40 3.41 23.74 -17.53
CA ASN A 40 2.71 25.01 -17.42
C ASN A 40 1.52 24.85 -16.49
N ASP A 41 1.48 25.80 -15.55
CA ASP A 41 0.46 26.10 -14.56
C ASP A 41 -0.97 25.70 -14.93
N GLY A 42 -1.68 25.19 -13.90
CA GLY A 42 -3.12 24.97 -13.78
C GLY A 42 -3.99 25.15 -15.03
N ASP A 43 -4.73 24.08 -15.37
CA ASP A 43 -5.88 24.07 -16.28
C ASP A 43 -5.64 23.56 -17.73
N SER A 44 -4.85 22.50 -17.91
CA SER A 44 -4.78 21.78 -19.20
C SER A 44 -5.39 20.37 -19.15
N ARG A 45 -6.74 20.37 -19.16
CA ARG A 45 -7.67 19.35 -19.71
C ARG A 45 -7.62 17.94 -19.10
N PHE A 46 -8.07 17.82 -17.85
CA PHE A 46 -8.63 16.56 -17.34
C PHE A 46 -9.93 16.16 -18.07
N GLU A 47 -10.55 17.07 -18.84
CA GLU A 47 -11.73 16.83 -19.68
C GLU A 47 -11.46 15.80 -20.81
N PRO A 48 -12.32 14.77 -20.99
CA PRO A 48 -13.69 14.62 -20.45
C PRO A 48 -13.80 13.79 -19.14
N GLY A 49 -12.70 13.61 -18.40
CA GLY A 49 -12.62 12.87 -17.15
C GLY A 49 -11.84 11.55 -17.24
N PHE A 50 -12.08 10.67 -16.27
CA PHE A 50 -11.57 9.31 -16.27
C PHE A 50 -12.30 8.44 -17.30
N VAL A 51 -11.53 7.62 -18.01
CA VAL A 51 -11.94 6.71 -19.07
C VAL A 51 -11.96 5.28 -18.51
N PRO A 52 -13.14 4.63 -18.43
CA PRO A 52 -13.23 3.22 -18.04
C PRO A 52 -12.28 2.32 -18.83
N GLY A 53 -11.63 1.40 -18.12
CA GLY A 53 -10.63 0.46 -18.66
C GLY A 53 -9.19 0.98 -18.59
N PHE A 54 -8.97 2.27 -18.33
CA PHE A 54 -7.66 2.82 -17.99
C PHE A 54 -7.37 2.69 -16.50
N LEU A 55 -6.10 2.86 -16.13
CA LEU A 55 -5.65 2.85 -14.75
C LEU A 55 -5.48 4.28 -14.24
N VAL A 56 -5.55 4.45 -12.93
CA VAL A 56 -5.23 5.66 -12.18
C VAL A 56 -4.11 5.33 -11.21
N LEU A 57 -3.03 6.09 -11.28
CA LEU A 57 -1.85 6.00 -10.45
C LEU A 57 -1.82 7.22 -9.51
N SER A 58 -1.82 6.98 -8.20
CA SER A 58 -1.59 8.06 -7.24
C SER A 58 -0.08 8.31 -7.11
N ARG A 59 0.28 9.59 -7.20
CA ARG A 59 1.65 10.09 -7.11
C ARG A 59 1.69 11.26 -6.12
N SER A 60 2.76 11.35 -5.34
CA SER A 60 3.06 12.55 -4.55
C SER A 60 4.26 13.29 -5.10
N VAL A 61 4.25 14.62 -5.00
CA VAL A 61 5.33 15.50 -5.44
C VAL A 61 5.72 16.46 -4.32
N TYR A 62 6.98 16.40 -3.92
CA TYR A 62 7.58 17.35 -3.00
C TYR A 62 8.14 18.54 -3.79
N ASP A 63 7.94 19.76 -3.30
CA ASP A 63 8.34 20.98 -4.01
C ASP A 63 9.85 21.26 -3.95
N ASN A 64 10.58 20.53 -3.09
CA ASN A 64 12.03 20.62 -2.94
C ASN A 64 12.51 22.04 -2.57
N VAL A 65 11.81 22.69 -1.66
CA VAL A 65 12.19 24.03 -1.18
C VAL A 65 12.98 23.92 0.12
N SER A 66 14.22 24.41 0.12
CA SER A 66 15.11 24.37 1.30
C SER A 66 14.50 25.03 2.54
N SER A 67 13.66 26.06 2.36
CA SER A 67 13.04 26.75 3.49
C SER A 67 11.92 25.99 4.18
N ASN A 68 11.47 24.84 3.65
CA ASN A 68 10.44 24.02 4.28
C ASN A 68 10.87 23.50 5.67
N VAL A 69 12.18 23.30 5.87
CA VAL A 69 12.76 22.99 7.18
C VAL A 69 13.97 23.87 7.38
N GLN A 70 14.07 24.51 8.54
CA GLN A 70 15.26 25.27 8.92
C GLN A 70 16.19 24.37 9.74
N PRO A 71 17.49 24.28 9.41
CA PRO A 71 18.45 23.63 10.29
C PRO A 71 18.40 24.23 11.70
N GLY A 72 18.38 23.37 12.72
CA GLY A 72 18.18 23.76 14.12
C GLY A 72 16.70 23.86 14.55
N ALA A 73 15.74 23.64 13.66
CA ALA A 73 14.32 23.56 14.04
C ALA A 73 14.09 22.43 15.06
N ILE A 74 13.30 22.71 16.09
CA ILE A 74 12.95 21.70 17.09
C ILE A 74 11.82 20.82 16.55
N LEU A 75 12.10 19.53 16.41
CA LEU A 75 11.16 18.50 15.95
C LEU A 75 10.94 17.42 17.03
N PRO A 76 9.78 16.74 17.05
CA PRO A 76 8.58 17.05 16.26
C PRO A 76 7.96 18.42 16.62
N PRO A 77 7.12 19.03 15.79
CA PRO A 77 6.45 20.27 16.15
C PRO A 77 5.64 20.14 17.45
N ASN A 78 5.68 21.19 18.29
CA ASN A 78 5.02 21.22 19.60
C ASN A 78 5.44 20.11 20.60
N CYS A 79 6.51 19.36 20.34
CA CYS A 79 6.99 18.28 21.19
C CYS A 79 7.26 18.67 22.65
N ALA A 80 7.62 19.93 22.92
CA ALA A 80 7.86 20.43 24.28
C ALA A 80 6.58 20.46 25.15
N LYS A 81 5.40 20.36 24.52
CA LYS A 81 4.10 20.31 25.20
C LYS A 81 3.62 18.86 25.42
N THR A 82 4.34 17.88 24.92
CA THR A 82 4.00 16.45 25.05
C THR A 82 4.92 15.81 26.08
N THR A 83 4.50 14.68 26.64
CA THR A 83 5.38 13.87 27.49
C THR A 83 6.26 12.93 26.67
N GLY A 84 6.02 12.81 25.35
CA GLY A 84 6.91 12.13 24.42
C GLY A 84 8.22 12.89 24.21
N GLY A 85 8.17 14.22 24.34
CA GLY A 85 9.34 15.08 24.29
C GLY A 85 9.88 15.31 22.87
N CYS A 86 10.84 16.23 22.78
CA CYS A 86 11.49 16.58 21.53
C CYS A 86 12.65 15.63 21.20
N GLY A 87 13.09 15.64 19.94
CA GLY A 87 14.38 15.09 19.55
C GLY A 87 15.57 15.79 20.24
N ALA A 88 16.79 15.60 19.71
CA ALA A 88 17.99 16.13 20.35
C ALA A 88 18.02 17.68 20.45
N ALA A 89 18.63 18.26 21.48
CA ALA A 89 18.62 19.72 21.66
C ALA A 89 19.26 20.53 20.50
N SER A 90 20.01 19.87 19.60
CA SER A 90 20.62 20.50 18.40
C SER A 90 19.61 20.92 17.33
N GLY A 91 18.37 20.40 17.36
CA GLY A 91 17.40 20.59 16.30
C GLY A 91 17.73 19.82 15.01
N ALA A 92 16.87 19.99 14.00
CA ALA A 92 16.94 19.33 12.70
C ALA A 92 18.29 19.59 12.01
N PRO A 93 19.06 18.56 11.62
CA PRO A 93 20.37 18.76 11.00
C PRO A 93 20.32 19.19 9.53
N ASN A 94 19.22 18.95 8.81
CA ASN A 94 19.10 19.21 7.38
C ASN A 94 17.94 20.16 7.09
N ASP A 95 18.12 20.98 6.06
CA ASP A 95 17.06 21.85 5.55
C ASP A 95 16.05 21.08 4.67
N GLY A 96 15.11 21.80 4.07
CA GLY A 96 14.07 21.24 3.20
C GLY A 96 14.54 20.66 1.86
N THR A 97 15.85 20.61 1.58
CA THR A 97 16.36 20.15 0.28
C THR A 97 16.26 18.62 0.14
N TYR A 98 15.67 18.15 -0.95
CA TYR A 98 15.55 16.75 -1.32
C TYR A 98 16.84 16.21 -1.97
N PRO A 99 17.26 14.96 -1.66
CA PRO A 99 16.67 14.04 -0.68
C PRO A 99 17.22 14.20 0.75
N THR A 100 18.17 15.09 1.00
CA THR A 100 18.86 15.21 2.30
C THR A 100 17.96 15.56 3.47
N VAL A 101 16.81 16.22 3.22
CA VAL A 101 15.79 16.54 4.22
C VAL A 101 15.35 15.31 5.03
N TRP A 102 15.29 14.13 4.40
CA TRP A 102 14.85 12.88 5.06
C TRP A 102 15.88 12.31 6.03
N ASN A 103 17.11 12.82 6.04
CA ASN A 103 18.07 12.50 7.11
C ASN A 103 17.62 13.01 8.48
N ASN A 104 16.64 13.92 8.52
CA ASN A 104 16.00 14.34 9.77
C ASN A 104 15.23 13.20 10.47
N ASP A 105 14.87 12.10 9.77
CA ASP A 105 14.27 10.90 10.39
C ASP A 105 15.15 10.28 11.49
N ARG A 106 16.48 10.40 11.35
CA ARG A 106 17.44 9.92 12.37
C ARG A 106 17.41 10.75 13.65
N TYR A 107 16.93 11.99 13.56
CA TYR A 107 16.79 12.91 14.68
C TYR A 107 15.37 12.82 15.28
N ASP A 108 14.38 12.70 14.40
CA ASP A 108 12.98 12.54 14.72
C ASP A 108 12.40 11.37 13.92
N GLY A 109 12.20 10.22 14.55
CA GLY A 109 11.66 9.04 13.87
C GLY A 109 10.18 9.16 13.45
N SER A 110 9.54 10.31 13.68
CA SER A 110 8.23 10.67 13.14
C SER A 110 8.33 11.62 11.95
N PHE A 111 9.55 11.93 11.49
CA PHE A 111 9.77 12.98 10.51
C PHE A 111 9.03 12.70 9.20
N GLY A 112 8.18 13.63 8.81
CA GLY A 112 7.47 13.62 7.54
C GLY A 112 7.17 15.03 7.08
N ILE A 113 7.00 15.22 5.78
CA ILE A 113 6.54 16.51 5.23
C ILE A 113 5.37 16.24 4.30
N THR A 114 4.27 16.96 4.50
CA THR A 114 3.11 16.86 3.63
C THR A 114 3.39 17.42 2.23
N SER A 115 2.75 16.83 1.23
CA SER A 115 3.03 17.06 -0.19
C SER A 115 1.76 16.93 -1.02
N ARG A 116 1.81 17.50 -2.23
CA ARG A 116 0.70 17.51 -3.18
C ARG A 116 0.44 16.10 -3.73
N ILE A 117 -0.83 15.78 -3.92
CA ILE A 117 -1.28 14.51 -4.49
C ILE A 117 -1.73 14.72 -5.94
N PHE A 118 -1.32 13.80 -6.82
CA PHE A 118 -1.73 13.75 -8.22
C PHE A 118 -2.31 12.37 -8.55
N LEU A 119 -3.38 12.36 -9.34
CA LEU A 119 -3.98 11.18 -9.93
C LEU A 119 -3.64 11.17 -11.42
N ASP A 120 -2.67 10.35 -11.81
CA ASP A 120 -2.26 10.19 -13.20
C ASP A 120 -3.10 9.07 -13.84
N GLN A 121 -3.95 9.40 -14.81
CA GLN A 121 -4.60 8.43 -15.66
C GLN A 121 -3.60 7.88 -16.68
N ILE A 122 -3.47 6.56 -16.74
CA ILE A 122 -2.54 5.87 -17.62
C ILE A 122 -3.24 4.74 -18.37
N THR A 123 -2.77 4.47 -19.59
CA THR A 123 -3.14 3.24 -20.30
C THR A 123 -2.64 2.01 -19.53
N PRO A 124 -3.23 0.82 -19.74
CA PRO A 124 -2.71 -0.42 -19.15
C PRO A 124 -1.24 -0.73 -19.48
N ALA A 125 -0.71 -0.17 -20.57
CA ALA A 125 0.69 -0.28 -20.97
C ALA A 125 1.62 0.77 -20.33
N GLY A 126 1.11 1.67 -19.48
CA GLY A 126 1.89 2.67 -18.74
C GLY A 126 1.98 4.05 -19.39
N GLY A 127 1.43 4.25 -20.59
CA GLY A 127 1.39 5.57 -21.23
C GLY A 127 0.46 6.54 -20.50
N VAL A 128 0.97 7.72 -20.11
CA VAL A 128 0.20 8.78 -19.44
C VAL A 128 -0.82 9.41 -20.38
N VAL A 129 -2.05 9.60 -19.89
CA VAL A 129 -3.19 10.14 -20.65
C VAL A 129 -3.57 11.52 -20.13
N SER A 130 -3.79 11.65 -18.83
CA SER A 130 -4.10 12.93 -18.15
C SER A 130 -3.69 12.87 -16.68
N THR A 131 -3.58 14.03 -16.04
CA THR A 131 -3.26 14.16 -14.63
C THR A 131 -4.27 15.09 -13.97
N LEU A 132 -4.77 14.69 -12.81
CA LEU A 132 -5.61 15.52 -11.95
C LEU A 132 -4.91 15.76 -10.62
N GLU A 133 -4.70 17.03 -10.27
CA GLU A 133 -4.20 17.40 -8.95
C GLU A 133 -5.34 17.40 -7.92
N VAL A 134 -5.09 16.82 -6.74
CA VAL A 134 -6.03 16.86 -5.63
C VAL A 134 -6.04 18.27 -5.04
N PRO A 135 -7.23 18.86 -4.75
CA PRO A 135 -7.36 20.16 -4.10
C PRO A 135 -6.46 20.28 -2.86
N ASN A 136 -5.73 21.40 -2.77
CA ASN A 136 -4.76 21.65 -1.70
C ASN A 136 -4.50 23.14 -1.47
N SER A 137 -3.82 23.45 -0.36
CA SER A 137 -3.58 24.82 0.12
C SER A 137 -2.77 25.73 -0.82
N LEU A 138 -2.14 25.21 -1.88
CA LEU A 138 -1.36 26.02 -2.83
C LEU A 138 -2.20 26.57 -4.00
N GLN A 139 -3.45 26.14 -4.13
CA GLN A 139 -4.34 26.62 -5.20
C GLN A 139 -4.78 28.08 -4.95
N LYS A 140 -4.86 28.90 -6.00
CA LYS A 140 -5.23 30.32 -5.88
C LYS A 140 -6.70 30.47 -5.44
N GLY A 141 -6.95 31.37 -4.48
CA GLY A 141 -8.31 31.63 -3.97
C GLY A 141 -8.84 30.57 -3.00
N PHE A 142 -7.95 29.78 -2.40
CA PHE A 142 -8.28 28.65 -1.54
C PHE A 142 -9.17 29.05 -0.34
N ALA A 143 -10.40 28.56 -0.35
CA ALA A 143 -11.37 28.60 0.75
C ALA A 143 -12.20 27.30 0.82
N HIS A 144 -11.66 26.20 0.28
CA HIS A 144 -12.38 24.97 -0.03
C HIS A 144 -11.73 23.75 0.62
N ASP A 145 -12.36 22.59 0.46
CA ASP A 145 -11.87 21.31 0.97
C ASP A 145 -10.51 20.95 0.35
N GLN A 146 -9.64 20.29 1.11
CA GLN A 146 -8.28 19.93 0.70
C GLN A 146 -7.81 18.57 1.22
N MET A 147 -6.83 18.03 0.51
CA MET A 147 -6.11 16.86 1.00
C MET A 147 -4.66 16.86 0.56
N VAL A 148 -3.79 16.48 1.49
CA VAL A 148 -2.36 16.22 1.27
C VAL A 148 -1.99 14.83 1.77
N THR A 149 -0.80 14.35 1.41
CA THR A 149 -0.21 13.09 1.91
C THR A 149 1.15 13.40 2.53
N SER A 150 1.67 12.53 3.38
CA SER A 150 3.07 12.62 3.82
C SER A 150 3.99 12.07 2.73
N PHE A 151 4.93 12.88 2.25
CA PHE A 151 5.77 12.54 1.11
C PHE A 151 6.60 11.30 1.35
N SER A 152 7.05 11.02 2.58
CA SER A 152 7.87 9.85 2.89
C SER A 152 7.04 8.63 3.31
N SER A 153 5.71 8.75 3.41
CA SER A 153 4.85 7.66 3.89
C SER A 153 4.87 6.42 3.00
N LYS A 154 5.29 5.28 3.57
CA LYS A 154 5.42 4.00 2.85
C LYS A 154 4.08 3.37 2.46
N SER A 155 2.94 3.83 3.00
CA SER A 155 1.66 3.13 2.88
C SER A 155 0.42 3.97 2.60
N GLU A 156 0.57 5.25 2.37
CA GLU A 156 -0.56 6.12 2.03
C GLU A 156 -0.98 6.00 0.56
N LEU A 157 -2.14 6.60 0.27
CA LEU A 157 -2.73 6.71 -1.08
C LEU A 157 -2.97 5.37 -1.78
N GLY A 158 -3.29 4.31 -1.01
CA GLY A 158 -3.87 3.09 -1.57
C GLY A 158 -5.20 3.42 -2.25
N LEU A 159 -5.26 3.19 -3.57
CA LEU A 159 -6.40 3.49 -4.41
C LEU A 159 -7.33 2.27 -4.48
N HIS A 160 -8.63 2.49 -4.32
CA HIS A 160 -9.63 1.44 -4.55
C HIS A 160 -10.88 1.99 -5.22
N LEU A 161 -11.54 1.15 -6.04
CA LEU A 161 -12.88 1.44 -6.52
C LEU A 161 -13.93 1.21 -5.42
N SER A 162 -15.00 2.00 -5.44
CA SER A 162 -16.22 1.71 -4.69
C SER A 162 -16.83 0.38 -5.12
N LEU A 163 -17.67 -0.24 -4.29
CA LEU A 163 -18.23 -1.57 -4.57
C LEU A 163 -19.19 -1.60 -5.78
N ASP A 164 -19.67 -0.45 -6.24
CA ASP A 164 -20.42 -0.27 -7.50
C ASP A 164 -19.54 0.20 -8.67
N GLY A 165 -18.22 0.36 -8.46
CA GLY A 165 -17.24 0.81 -9.44
C GLY A 165 -17.33 2.28 -9.85
N ARG A 166 -18.23 3.09 -9.26
CA ARG A 166 -18.50 4.47 -9.73
C ARG A 166 -17.57 5.53 -9.17
N TYR A 167 -16.82 5.22 -8.12
CA TYR A 167 -15.93 6.15 -7.46
C TYR A 167 -14.58 5.51 -7.19
N LEU A 168 -13.54 6.33 -7.18
CA LEU A 168 -12.23 5.97 -6.67
C LEU A 168 -12.08 6.58 -5.27
N THR A 169 -11.47 5.85 -4.35
CA THR A 169 -11.28 6.26 -2.96
C THR A 169 -9.87 6.05 -2.46
N PHE A 170 -9.40 6.97 -1.61
CA PHE A 170 -8.09 6.91 -0.94
C PHE A 170 -8.06 7.83 0.29
N MET A 171 -6.99 7.75 1.08
CA MET A 171 -6.86 8.53 2.32
C MET A 171 -5.67 9.48 2.29
N GLY A 172 -5.81 10.60 3.01
CA GLY A 172 -4.76 11.59 3.27
C GLY A 172 -5.06 12.41 4.52
N TYR A 173 -4.58 13.65 4.54
CA TYR A 173 -4.68 14.55 5.69
C TYR A 173 -5.33 15.87 5.29
N VAL A 174 -6.13 16.43 6.22
CA VAL A 174 -6.61 17.80 6.14
C VAL A 174 -5.56 18.70 6.76
N ALA A 175 -4.59 19.10 5.94
CA ALA A 175 -3.46 19.93 6.34
C ALA A 175 -2.93 20.71 5.13
N PRO A 176 -2.22 21.84 5.34
CA PRO A 176 -1.57 22.54 4.24
C PRO A 176 -0.37 21.73 3.72
N VAL A 177 0.00 21.98 2.47
CA VAL A 177 1.25 21.47 1.87
C VAL A 177 2.45 21.98 2.67
N ASN A 178 3.49 21.15 2.79
CA ASN A 178 4.73 21.40 3.54
C ASN A 178 4.59 21.49 5.07
N ALA A 179 3.44 21.11 5.64
CA ALA A 179 3.34 20.87 7.07
C ALA A 179 4.17 19.66 7.47
N ILE A 180 4.96 19.82 8.54
CA ILE A 180 5.83 18.79 9.12
C ILE A 180 5.01 17.85 10.01
N ASP A 181 5.35 16.57 10.00
CA ASP A 181 4.90 15.48 10.88
C ASP A 181 3.40 15.21 10.98
N VAL A 182 2.58 15.80 10.11
CA VAL A 182 1.12 15.57 10.07
C VAL A 182 0.75 14.08 10.09
N SER A 183 1.53 13.21 9.44
CA SER A 183 1.29 11.76 9.46
C SER A 183 1.39 11.09 10.83
N ASN A 184 2.03 11.74 11.80
CA ASN A 184 2.24 11.26 13.15
C ASN A 184 1.52 12.13 14.20
N SER A 185 0.89 13.23 13.77
CA SER A 185 0.04 14.07 14.63
C SER A 185 -1.16 13.33 15.22
N ASN A 186 -1.65 13.79 16.37
CA ASN A 186 -2.93 13.35 16.91
C ASN A 186 -4.10 13.82 16.01
N THR A 187 -5.32 13.31 16.26
CA THR A 187 -6.57 13.90 15.75
C THR A 187 -7.30 14.63 16.90
N PRO A 188 -8.13 15.65 16.60
CA PRO A 188 -8.77 16.50 17.61
C PRO A 188 -9.54 15.78 18.73
N LEU A 189 -10.23 14.66 18.44
CA LEU A 189 -10.99 13.89 19.45
C LEU A 189 -10.26 12.64 19.97
N ALA A 190 -9.02 12.39 19.56
CA ALA A 190 -8.24 11.24 20.02
C ALA A 190 -6.81 11.63 20.39
N VAL A 191 -6.66 12.62 21.27
CA VAL A 191 -5.36 13.12 21.70
C VAL A 191 -4.64 12.13 22.63
N ASP A 192 -3.39 11.82 22.30
CA ASP A 192 -2.43 11.15 23.18
C ASP A 192 -1.33 12.13 23.59
N THR A 193 -1.27 12.47 24.88
CA THR A 193 -0.25 13.41 25.42
C THR A 193 1.15 12.83 25.40
N THR A 194 1.28 11.51 25.21
CA THR A 194 2.55 10.80 25.12
C THR A 194 3.07 10.66 23.69
N ASN A 195 2.26 11.02 22.69
CA ASN A 195 2.71 11.15 21.31
C ASN A 195 3.76 12.29 21.22
N PRO A 196 4.95 12.04 20.66
CA PRO A 196 5.97 13.09 20.51
C PRO A 196 5.51 14.28 19.68
N ASP A 197 4.70 14.07 18.64
CA ASP A 197 4.09 15.14 17.87
C ASP A 197 2.91 15.77 18.63
N GLY A 198 3.05 17.06 18.93
CA GLY A 198 2.06 17.84 19.70
C GLY A 198 0.99 18.52 18.84
N GLN A 199 0.91 18.22 17.55
CA GLN A 199 -0.09 18.76 16.63
C GLN A 199 -1.37 17.89 16.58
N ASN A 200 -2.43 18.48 16.03
CA ASN A 200 -3.70 17.78 15.78
C ASN A 200 -4.18 18.06 14.35
N PHE A 201 -4.35 17.03 13.54
CA PHE A 201 -4.92 17.12 12.19
C PHE A 201 -5.86 15.97 11.92
N TYR A 202 -6.98 16.26 11.27
CA TYR A 202 -7.86 15.20 10.77
C TYR A 202 -7.17 14.38 9.69
N ARG A 203 -7.50 13.09 9.68
CA ARG A 203 -7.34 12.28 8.46
C ARG A 203 -8.58 12.52 7.61
N ALA A 204 -8.46 12.34 6.31
CA ALA A 204 -9.61 12.41 5.43
C ALA A 204 -9.60 11.31 4.38
N ILE A 205 -10.79 10.96 3.92
CA ILE A 205 -11.03 10.06 2.80
C ILE A 205 -11.46 10.92 1.61
N ALA A 206 -10.75 10.80 0.51
CA ALA A 206 -11.17 11.35 -0.77
C ALA A 206 -12.05 10.34 -1.49
N ARG A 207 -13.15 10.81 -2.04
CA ARG A 207 -13.95 10.13 -3.05
C ARG A 207 -13.96 10.98 -4.30
N ILE A 208 -13.69 10.35 -5.43
CA ILE A 208 -13.71 11.02 -6.72
C ILE A 208 -14.57 10.27 -7.72
N ASP A 209 -15.41 11.00 -8.44
CA ASP A 209 -16.22 10.44 -9.53
C ASP A 209 -15.43 10.38 -10.85
N ARG A 210 -16.06 9.81 -11.89
CA ARG A 210 -15.44 9.71 -13.22
C ARG A 210 -15.14 11.07 -13.89
N HIS A 211 -15.70 12.17 -13.42
CA HIS A 211 -15.52 13.52 -13.99
C HIS A 211 -14.52 14.34 -13.18
N GLY A 212 -13.92 13.77 -12.13
CA GLY A 212 -12.88 14.43 -11.34
C GLY A 212 -13.42 15.25 -10.17
N HIS A 213 -14.71 15.10 -9.83
CA HIS A 213 -15.28 15.82 -8.70
C HIS A 213 -14.91 15.14 -7.39
N PHE A 214 -14.24 15.88 -6.51
CA PHE A 214 -13.87 15.42 -5.17
C PHE A 214 -14.98 15.65 -4.16
N ARG A 215 -15.05 14.72 -3.20
CA ARG A 215 -15.68 14.90 -1.91
C ARG A 215 -14.75 14.34 -0.85
N PHE A 216 -14.64 15.06 0.27
CA PHE A 216 -13.80 14.65 1.40
C PHE A 216 -14.65 14.29 2.61
N THR A 217 -14.20 13.31 3.39
CA THR A 217 -14.81 12.90 4.66
C THR A 217 -13.71 12.88 5.72
N GLU A 218 -13.80 13.78 6.69
CA GLU A 218 -12.89 13.87 7.81
C GLU A 218 -13.13 12.74 8.81
N THR A 219 -12.08 12.34 9.52
CA THR A 219 -12.17 11.32 10.57
C THR A 219 -11.11 11.54 11.66
N ASN A 220 -11.47 11.17 12.89
CA ASN A 220 -10.54 11.08 14.01
C ASN A 220 -9.78 9.74 14.08
N ALA A 221 -10.05 8.81 13.17
CA ALA A 221 -9.31 7.56 13.09
C ALA A 221 -7.81 7.80 12.83
N TYR A 222 -6.99 6.81 13.20
CA TYR A 222 -5.54 6.81 13.00
C TYR A 222 -4.81 7.96 13.70
N SER A 223 -5.34 8.43 14.83
CA SER A 223 -4.66 9.44 15.65
C SER A 223 -3.26 8.98 16.04
N GLY A 224 -2.28 9.86 15.82
CA GLY A 224 -0.88 9.59 16.11
C GLY A 224 -0.18 8.74 15.05
N ASN A 225 -0.82 8.43 13.92
CA ASN A 225 -0.22 7.69 12.80
C ASN A 225 -1.02 7.86 11.48
N ASN A 226 -0.76 7.04 10.47
CA ASN A 226 -1.34 7.20 9.13
C ASN A 226 -2.56 6.29 8.87
N GLY A 227 -3.55 6.86 8.18
CA GLY A 227 -4.50 6.11 7.36
C GLY A 227 -3.84 5.71 6.03
N ARG A 228 -4.26 4.61 5.42
CA ARG A 228 -3.53 3.99 4.30
C ARG A 228 -4.39 3.81 3.05
N ALA A 229 -5.57 3.22 3.23
CA ALA A 229 -6.49 2.92 2.14
C ALA A 229 -7.95 3.00 2.60
N ALA A 230 -8.85 3.21 1.64
CA ALA A 230 -10.29 3.26 1.86
C ALA A 230 -11.04 2.57 0.71
N ILE A 231 -12.10 1.83 1.04
CA ILE A 231 -13.07 1.28 0.08
C ILE A 231 -14.46 1.76 0.47
N LEU A 232 -15.20 2.32 -0.48
CA LEU A 232 -16.59 2.75 -0.30
C LEU A 232 -17.57 1.60 -0.57
N ASN A 233 -18.31 1.20 0.45
CA ASN A 233 -19.56 0.44 0.33
C ASN A 233 -20.74 1.42 0.19
N ASN A 234 -21.40 1.38 -0.97
CA ASN A 234 -22.55 2.21 -1.31
C ASN A 234 -23.73 1.42 -1.86
N ARG A 235 -23.80 0.11 -1.59
CA ARG A 235 -24.80 -0.80 -2.18
C ARG A 235 -26.18 -0.70 -1.54
N ASP A 236 -26.25 -0.29 -0.27
CA ASP A 236 -27.50 -0.26 0.51
C ASP A 236 -28.02 1.15 0.78
N GLY A 237 -27.66 2.13 -0.06
CA GLY A 237 -28.11 3.52 0.06
C GLY A 237 -27.44 4.33 1.19
N ARG A 238 -26.61 3.69 2.03
CA ARG A 238 -25.69 4.34 2.96
C ARG A 238 -24.28 4.32 2.38
N GLU A 239 -23.57 5.45 2.50
CA GLU A 239 -22.16 5.56 2.11
C GLU A 239 -21.31 5.23 3.35
N ILE A 240 -20.73 4.03 3.37
CA ILE A 240 -19.86 3.55 4.44
C ILE A 240 -18.48 3.29 3.85
N TYR A 241 -17.45 3.86 4.45
CA TYR A 241 -16.06 3.54 4.12
C TYR A 241 -15.51 2.48 5.07
N TYR A 242 -14.95 1.43 4.51
CA TYR A 242 -14.00 0.57 5.22
C TYR A 242 -12.60 1.10 4.99
N THR A 243 -11.82 1.26 6.05
CA THR A 243 -10.46 1.82 5.92
C THR A 243 -9.43 0.99 6.69
N SER A 244 -8.16 1.13 6.30
CA SER A 244 -6.99 0.54 6.95
C SER A 244 -6.01 1.62 7.40
N GLY A 245 -5.29 1.37 8.49
CA GLY A 245 -4.26 2.27 8.99
C GLY A 245 -3.59 1.75 10.25
N ASN A 246 -2.77 2.60 10.86
CA ASN A 246 -1.95 2.28 12.01
C ASN A 246 -2.53 2.80 13.33
N ALA A 247 -2.18 2.12 14.42
CA ALA A 247 -2.36 2.64 15.78
C ALA A 247 -1.31 3.72 16.11
N GLY A 248 -1.69 4.71 16.93
CA GLY A 248 -0.90 5.90 17.25
C GLY A 248 0.47 5.66 17.88
N ASN A 249 1.41 6.60 17.79
CA ASN A 249 2.80 6.39 18.24
C ASN A 249 3.06 6.52 19.75
N GLY A 250 2.07 6.94 20.54
CA GLY A 250 2.24 7.15 21.98
C GLY A 250 2.45 5.86 22.80
N ALA A 251 2.63 6.08 24.10
CA ALA A 251 2.84 5.07 25.11
C ALA A 251 1.65 4.11 25.24
N ASN A 252 1.92 2.93 25.79
CA ASN A 252 0.92 1.89 26.01
C ASN A 252 0.65 1.72 27.52
N PRO A 253 -0.63 1.49 27.94
CA PRO A 253 -1.83 1.44 27.10
C PRO A 253 -2.18 2.83 26.53
N GLN A 254 -2.73 2.84 25.32
CA GLN A 254 -3.09 4.09 24.65
C GLN A 254 -4.39 4.68 25.25
N PRO A 255 -4.64 6.00 25.07
CA PRO A 255 -5.95 6.57 25.37
C PRO A 255 -7.07 5.85 24.62
N GLN A 256 -8.26 5.78 25.23
CA GLN A 256 -9.40 5.05 24.67
C GLN A 256 -9.64 5.38 23.18
N ASN A 257 -9.75 6.66 22.82
CA ASN A 257 -10.09 7.05 21.46
C ASN A 257 -8.97 6.74 20.45
N VAL A 258 -7.73 6.59 20.91
CA VAL A 258 -6.62 6.12 20.06
C VAL A 258 -6.73 4.62 19.80
N ILE A 259 -7.11 3.84 20.82
CA ILE A 259 -7.41 2.40 20.66
C ILE A 259 -8.56 2.21 19.69
N LEU A 260 -9.64 3.00 19.83
CA LEU A 260 -10.81 2.92 18.96
C LEU A 260 -10.48 3.26 17.50
N GLY A 261 -9.51 4.17 17.27
CA GLY A 261 -9.12 4.65 15.95
C GLY A 261 -8.05 3.83 15.24
N ALA A 262 -7.61 2.70 15.79
CA ALA A 262 -6.57 1.86 15.19
C ALA A 262 -7.12 0.91 14.13
N GLY A 263 -6.27 0.53 13.17
CA GLY A 263 -6.50 -0.62 12.29
C GLY A 263 -7.71 -0.51 11.36
N ALA A 264 -8.67 -1.42 11.50
CA ALA A 264 -9.84 -1.52 10.63
C ALA A 264 -10.94 -0.58 11.14
N GLN A 265 -11.40 0.36 10.30
CA GLN A 265 -12.40 1.36 10.69
C GLN A 265 -13.59 1.36 9.75
N LEU A 266 -14.77 1.73 10.29
CA LEU A 266 -16.01 1.94 9.57
C LEU A 266 -16.40 3.41 9.70
N ILE A 267 -16.34 4.17 8.61
CA ILE A 267 -16.56 5.63 8.63
C ILE A 267 -17.77 5.98 7.78
N ASP A 268 -18.71 6.74 8.33
CA ASP A 268 -19.85 7.26 7.58
C ASP A 268 -19.41 8.38 6.64
N GLY A 269 -19.87 8.33 5.39
CA GLY A 269 -19.55 9.37 4.41
C GLY A 269 -20.20 10.70 4.73
N ALA A 270 -19.37 11.75 4.79
CA ALA A 270 -19.83 13.12 4.97
C ALA A 270 -20.48 13.64 3.69
N LYS A 271 -21.40 14.60 3.84
CA LYS A 271 -22.05 15.31 2.73
C LYS A 271 -21.75 16.81 2.70
N HIS A 272 -21.07 17.31 3.73
CA HIS A 272 -20.75 18.71 3.93
C HIS A 272 -19.29 18.99 3.58
N HIS A 273 -18.97 20.24 3.31
CA HIS A 273 -17.58 20.70 3.18
C HIS A 273 -16.81 20.51 4.49
N GLU A 274 -15.50 20.32 4.43
CA GLU A 274 -14.60 20.04 5.56
C GLU A 274 -14.83 21.01 6.73
N ALA A 275 -14.90 22.32 6.44
CA ALA A 275 -15.15 23.35 7.45
C ALA A 275 -16.50 23.24 8.20
N GLN A 276 -17.40 22.39 7.73
CA GLN A 276 -18.73 22.14 8.30
C GLN A 276 -18.86 20.72 8.87
N GLN A 277 -17.81 19.89 8.76
CA GLN A 277 -17.81 18.55 9.34
C GLN A 277 -17.51 18.64 10.83
N ASP A 278 -18.11 17.72 11.59
CA ASP A 278 -17.79 17.47 12.99
C ASP A 278 -17.63 15.96 13.13
N PRO A 279 -16.48 15.41 12.69
CA PRO A 279 -16.25 13.98 12.77
C PRO A 279 -16.26 13.58 14.25
N GLY A 280 -17.12 12.63 14.59
CA GLY A 280 -17.23 12.09 15.95
C GLY A 280 -15.99 11.28 16.38
N VAL A 281 -16.16 10.53 17.46
CA VAL A 281 -15.12 9.59 17.92
C VAL A 281 -14.89 8.48 16.89
N PRO A 282 -13.69 7.88 16.82
CA PRO A 282 -13.42 6.79 15.89
C PRO A 282 -14.31 5.58 16.11
N THR A 283 -14.60 4.87 15.01
CA THR A 283 -15.54 3.76 14.95
C THR A 283 -14.86 2.52 14.38
N PRO A 284 -14.38 1.60 15.25
CA PRO A 284 -13.69 0.40 14.79
C PRO A 284 -14.62 -0.49 13.98
N LEU A 285 -14.12 -1.05 12.90
CA LEU A 285 -14.81 -2.08 12.11
C LEU A 285 -14.53 -3.47 12.69
N ALA A 286 -13.26 -3.71 13.00
CA ALA A 286 -12.79 -5.03 13.37
C ALA A 286 -11.46 -4.97 14.11
N SER A 287 -11.15 -6.02 14.88
CA SER A 287 -9.90 -6.16 15.62
C SER A 287 -9.46 -7.60 15.75
N PHE A 288 -8.15 -7.80 15.89
CA PHE A 288 -7.50 -9.06 16.19
C PHE A 288 -6.53 -8.92 17.36
N SER A 289 -6.41 -9.99 18.14
CA SER A 289 -5.41 -10.14 19.18
C SER A 289 -4.72 -11.47 19.05
N VAL A 290 -3.40 -11.50 19.21
CA VAL A 290 -2.63 -12.75 19.20
C VAL A 290 -3.04 -13.74 20.30
N THR A 291 -3.82 -13.29 21.29
CA THR A 291 -4.43 -14.16 22.31
C THR A 291 -5.40 -15.17 21.72
N GLU A 292 -6.03 -14.87 20.57
CA GLU A 292 -6.86 -15.81 19.80
C GLU A 292 -6.06 -17.03 19.31
N LEU A 293 -4.74 -16.89 19.21
CA LEU A 293 -3.81 -17.96 18.84
C LEU A 293 -3.19 -18.66 20.05
N GLY A 294 -3.67 -18.36 21.25
CA GLY A 294 -3.10 -18.84 22.51
C GLY A 294 -1.77 -18.19 22.89
N ALA A 295 -1.36 -17.13 22.20
CA ALA A 295 -0.15 -16.40 22.53
C ALA A 295 -0.37 -15.40 23.68
N LYS A 296 0.74 -14.97 24.30
CA LYS A 296 0.68 -13.90 25.31
C LYS A 296 0.21 -12.60 24.65
N ALA A 297 -0.71 -11.91 25.30
CA ALA A 297 -1.21 -10.60 24.88
C ALA A 297 -0.07 -9.64 24.57
N ASP A 298 -0.24 -8.90 23.47
CA ASP A 298 0.66 -7.83 23.08
C ASP A 298 0.15 -6.46 23.57
N LYS A 299 0.75 -5.38 23.06
CA LYS A 299 0.31 -4.00 23.23
C LYS A 299 -1.08 -3.80 22.65
N ILE A 300 -1.98 -3.26 23.48
CA ILE A 300 -3.38 -3.00 23.11
C ILE A 300 -3.45 -2.08 21.88
N GLY A 301 -4.23 -2.47 20.89
CA GLY A 301 -4.43 -1.73 19.62
C GLY A 301 -3.29 -1.87 18.61
N LYS A 302 -2.13 -2.42 18.98
CA LYS A 302 -0.95 -2.51 18.10
C LYS A 302 -0.91 -3.77 17.23
N ASP A 303 -1.72 -4.78 17.56
CA ASP A 303 -1.86 -5.99 16.75
C ASP A 303 -2.49 -5.71 15.37
N ASP A 304 -3.25 -4.60 15.24
CA ASP A 304 -4.09 -4.27 14.08
C ASP A 304 -3.48 -3.24 13.12
N ASN A 305 -2.15 -3.16 13.00
CA ASN A 305 -1.48 -2.22 12.07
C ASN A 305 -1.60 -2.67 10.59
N PHE A 306 -2.80 -2.56 10.01
CA PHE A 306 -3.13 -3.06 8.68
C PHE A 306 -2.60 -2.18 7.56
N ARG A 307 -2.11 -2.79 6.46
CA ARG A 307 -1.54 -2.13 5.29
C ARG A 307 -2.60 -1.96 4.20
N GLY A 308 -2.96 -3.06 3.55
CA GLY A 308 -3.94 -3.10 2.47
C GLY A 308 -5.30 -3.56 2.94
N ILE A 309 -6.29 -3.36 2.07
CA ILE A 309 -7.69 -3.74 2.25
C ILE A 309 -8.23 -4.28 0.92
N ALA A 310 -9.15 -5.25 0.98
CA ALA A 310 -9.94 -5.68 -0.17
C ALA A 310 -11.34 -6.08 0.27
N VAL A 311 -12.29 -6.05 -0.67
CA VAL A 311 -13.61 -6.65 -0.50
C VAL A 311 -13.82 -7.69 -1.59
N HIS A 312 -14.20 -8.90 -1.18
CA HIS A 312 -14.50 -10.00 -2.10
C HIS A 312 -15.55 -10.90 -1.47
N ASP A 313 -16.54 -11.36 -2.25
CA ASP A 313 -17.63 -12.23 -1.82
C ASP A 313 -18.30 -11.75 -0.50
N ASN A 314 -18.60 -10.46 -0.41
CA ASN A 314 -19.16 -9.80 0.79
C ASN A 314 -18.32 -9.89 2.08
N VAL A 315 -17.01 -10.13 1.96
CA VAL A 315 -16.07 -10.18 3.08
C VAL A 315 -15.03 -9.08 2.93
N VAL A 316 -14.70 -8.41 4.05
CA VAL A 316 -13.62 -7.43 4.12
C VAL A 316 -12.33 -8.14 4.55
N TYR A 317 -11.26 -7.94 3.79
CA TYR A 317 -9.95 -8.51 4.02
C TYR A 317 -8.93 -7.42 4.30
N TYR A 318 -7.94 -7.74 5.13
CA TYR A 318 -6.85 -6.85 5.47
C TYR A 318 -5.53 -7.59 5.35
N THR A 319 -4.47 -6.88 4.97
CA THR A 319 -3.10 -7.39 5.15
C THR A 319 -2.45 -6.67 6.32
N LYS A 320 -1.54 -7.36 6.99
CA LYS A 320 -0.63 -6.74 7.95
C LYS A 320 0.80 -7.10 7.59
N GLY A 321 1.60 -6.11 7.29
CA GLY A 321 3.04 -6.24 7.00
C GLY A 321 3.87 -5.16 7.68
N SER A 322 3.40 -4.64 8.82
CA SER A 322 4.08 -3.57 9.58
C SER A 322 4.15 -3.87 11.06
N GLY A 323 5.22 -3.38 11.70
CA GLY A 323 5.36 -3.35 13.16
C GLY A 323 5.71 -4.71 13.77
N GLY A 324 6.31 -4.66 14.96
CA GLY A 324 6.74 -5.87 15.69
C GLY A 324 5.62 -6.59 16.45
N ASN A 325 4.41 -6.04 16.49
CA ASN A 325 3.25 -6.59 17.19
C ASN A 325 2.35 -7.41 16.24
N GLY A 326 1.41 -8.19 16.76
CA GLY A 326 0.48 -8.98 15.94
C GLY A 326 1.13 -10.09 15.11
N VAL A 327 0.46 -10.50 14.03
CA VAL A 327 0.96 -11.43 13.03
C VAL A 327 0.99 -10.74 11.66
N ASN A 328 2.10 -10.84 10.94
CA ASN A 328 2.14 -10.40 9.55
C ASN A 328 1.50 -11.44 8.63
N THR A 329 0.31 -11.14 8.12
CA THR A 329 -0.54 -12.11 7.41
C THR A 329 -1.70 -11.44 6.68
N VAL A 330 -2.58 -12.25 6.10
CA VAL A 330 -3.89 -11.84 5.57
C VAL A 330 -4.96 -12.17 6.61
N TYR A 331 -5.80 -11.20 6.91
CA TYR A 331 -6.97 -11.33 7.77
C TYR A 331 -8.26 -11.18 6.98
N PHE A 332 -9.34 -11.72 7.54
CA PHE A 332 -10.70 -11.40 7.12
C PHE A 332 -11.57 -11.06 8.34
N VAL A 333 -12.59 -10.23 8.12
CA VAL A 333 -13.60 -9.88 9.13
C VAL A 333 -14.67 -10.98 9.18
N ASP A 334 -14.88 -11.58 10.36
CA ASP A 334 -15.93 -12.57 10.59
C ASP A 334 -17.20 -11.89 11.12
N THR A 335 -18.19 -11.72 10.25
CA THR A 335 -19.52 -11.19 10.62
C THR A 335 -20.48 -12.27 11.10
N THR A 336 -20.07 -13.54 11.12
CA THR A 336 -20.90 -14.67 11.55
C THR A 336 -20.61 -15.12 12.99
N GLY A 337 -19.44 -14.77 13.52
CA GLY A 337 -18.96 -15.17 14.84
C GLY A 337 -18.61 -16.66 14.98
N THR A 338 -18.50 -17.38 13.85
CA THR A 338 -18.26 -18.83 13.83
C THR A 338 -17.11 -19.25 12.93
N ALA A 339 -16.52 -18.32 12.18
CA ALA A 339 -15.43 -18.60 11.25
C ALA A 339 -14.06 -18.68 11.96
N CYS A 340 -13.97 -18.20 13.21
CA CYS A 340 -12.71 -18.03 13.96
C CYS A 340 -12.62 -18.85 15.26
N PRO A 341 -12.77 -20.18 15.25
CA PRO A 341 -12.75 -20.96 16.50
C PRO A 341 -11.40 -20.93 17.24
N SER A 342 -10.30 -20.57 16.57
CA SER A 342 -8.96 -20.50 17.15
C SER A 342 -8.10 -19.39 16.52
N GLY A 343 -8.72 -18.24 16.20
CA GLY A 343 -8.05 -17.11 15.53
C GLY A 343 -7.64 -17.34 14.07
N VAL A 344 -7.88 -18.53 13.52
CA VAL A 344 -7.56 -18.94 12.13
C VAL A 344 -8.79 -19.59 11.52
N GLY A 345 -9.10 -19.28 10.26
CA GLY A 345 -10.25 -19.89 9.59
C GLY A 345 -10.42 -19.49 8.13
N VAL A 346 -11.59 -19.81 7.58
CA VAL A 346 -12.00 -19.38 6.23
C VAL A 346 -13.32 -18.63 6.34
N PRO A 347 -13.54 -17.58 5.51
CA PRO A 347 -14.79 -16.86 5.54
C PRO A 347 -15.99 -17.78 5.30
N SER A 348 -17.08 -17.51 6.01
CA SER A 348 -18.34 -18.19 5.80
C SER A 348 -18.97 -17.76 4.47
N PRO A 349 -19.51 -18.68 3.65
CA PRO A 349 -20.32 -18.30 2.47
C PRO A 349 -21.58 -17.49 2.81
N LYS A 350 -21.96 -17.42 4.10
CA LYS A 350 -23.08 -16.60 4.59
C LYS A 350 -22.63 -15.25 5.17
N ALA A 351 -21.36 -14.90 5.04
CA ALA A 351 -20.86 -13.61 5.50
C ALA A 351 -21.59 -12.48 4.77
N VAL A 352 -21.83 -11.40 5.52
CA VAL A 352 -22.37 -10.15 4.99
C VAL A 352 -21.39 -9.03 5.28
N LEU A 353 -21.41 -7.99 4.46
CA LEU A 353 -20.62 -6.80 4.69
C LEU A 353 -21.06 -6.10 5.97
N PRO A 354 -20.13 -5.65 6.84
CA PRO A 354 -20.50 -4.94 8.06
C PRO A 354 -21.22 -3.61 7.77
N THR A 355 -22.34 -3.37 8.43
CA THR A 355 -23.12 -2.12 8.31
C THR A 355 -23.13 -1.29 9.59
N ALA A 356 -22.48 -1.78 10.65
CA ALA A 356 -22.35 -1.12 11.94
C ALA A 356 -20.93 -1.31 12.49
N PRO A 357 -20.42 -0.35 13.30
CA PRO A 357 -19.14 -0.49 13.99
C PRO A 357 -19.12 -1.71 14.93
N LEU A 358 -17.92 -2.20 15.23
CA LEU A 358 -17.66 -3.22 16.24
C LEU A 358 -18.13 -2.72 17.61
N ALA A 359 -19.05 -3.47 18.22
CA ALA A 359 -19.47 -3.22 19.59
C ALA A 359 -18.32 -3.56 20.57
N TYR A 360 -18.10 -2.71 21.58
CA TYR A 360 -17.05 -2.90 22.57
C TYR A 360 -17.52 -2.47 23.97
N ASN A 361 -16.80 -2.90 25.01
CA ASN A 361 -17.03 -2.44 26.38
C ASN A 361 -16.11 -1.27 26.71
N ALA A 362 -16.67 -0.06 26.78
CA ALA A 362 -15.93 1.15 27.09
C ALA A 362 -15.23 1.10 28.47
N ALA A 363 -15.78 0.37 29.45
CA ALA A 363 -15.18 0.26 30.78
C ALA A 363 -13.89 -0.56 30.80
N THR A 364 -13.65 -1.41 29.79
CA THR A 364 -12.49 -2.33 29.77
C THR A 364 -11.58 -2.15 28.57
N VAL A 365 -11.93 -1.32 27.58
CA VAL A 365 -11.17 -1.21 26.32
C VAL A 365 -9.71 -0.81 26.53
N GLN A 366 -9.39 0.01 27.54
CA GLN A 366 -8.00 0.40 27.85
C GLN A 366 -7.18 -0.71 28.52
N THR A 367 -7.82 -1.74 29.07
CA THR A 367 -7.14 -2.86 29.76
C THR A 367 -7.21 -4.17 28.98
N ALA A 368 -8.29 -4.38 28.22
CA ALA A 368 -8.57 -5.61 27.49
C ALA A 368 -8.42 -5.45 25.97
N GLY A 369 -8.42 -4.21 25.46
CA GLY A 369 -8.49 -3.93 24.03
C GLY A 369 -9.89 -4.09 23.45
N LEU A 370 -9.97 -4.04 22.12
CA LEU A 370 -11.19 -4.31 21.37
C LEU A 370 -11.49 -5.82 21.36
N PRO A 371 -12.77 -6.21 21.26
CA PRO A 371 -13.12 -7.61 21.07
C PRO A 371 -12.68 -8.10 19.69
N ASN A 372 -12.35 -9.39 19.58
CA ASN A 372 -11.91 -9.98 18.32
C ASN A 372 -13.11 -10.38 17.45
N ASN A 373 -13.08 -9.96 16.19
CA ASN A 373 -14.01 -10.40 15.14
C ASN A 373 -13.28 -10.59 13.80
N MET A 374 -11.98 -10.88 13.86
CA MET A 374 -11.13 -11.13 12.71
C MET A 374 -10.40 -12.45 12.85
N CYS A 375 -10.08 -13.04 11.71
CA CYS A 375 -9.34 -14.28 11.60
C CYS A 375 -8.10 -14.06 10.76
N VAL A 376 -7.02 -14.75 11.10
CA VAL A 376 -6.00 -15.10 10.11
C VAL A 376 -6.64 -16.01 9.05
N LEU A 377 -6.46 -15.67 7.78
CA LEU A 377 -6.94 -16.48 6.67
C LEU A 377 -6.17 -17.81 6.63
N ALA A 378 -6.87 -18.93 6.78
CA ALA A 378 -6.27 -20.25 6.93
C ALA A 378 -5.32 -20.56 5.78
N GLY A 379 -4.12 -21.04 6.13
CA GLY A 379 -3.02 -21.29 5.19
C GLY A 379 -1.96 -20.19 5.14
N PHE A 380 -2.29 -18.97 5.58
CA PHE A 380 -1.32 -17.90 5.77
C PHE A 380 -0.58 -18.01 7.12
N PRO A 381 0.54 -17.28 7.32
CA PRO A 381 1.26 -17.28 8.59
C PRO A 381 0.35 -16.92 9.77
N SER A 382 0.46 -17.68 10.86
CA SER A 382 -0.27 -17.48 12.11
C SER A 382 0.66 -17.41 13.33
N THR A 383 1.97 -17.22 13.13
CA THR A 383 2.95 -17.11 14.21
C THR A 383 3.14 -15.63 14.59
N PRO A 384 2.96 -15.23 15.86
CA PRO A 384 3.21 -13.86 16.29
C PRO A 384 4.59 -13.36 15.90
N ASN A 385 4.65 -12.10 15.46
CA ASN A 385 5.87 -11.49 14.90
C ASN A 385 7.06 -11.58 15.87
N LYS A 386 6.82 -11.42 17.18
CA LYS A 386 7.87 -11.50 18.22
C LYS A 386 8.52 -12.87 18.37
N THR A 387 7.88 -13.92 17.86
CA THR A 387 8.35 -15.30 17.97
C THR A 387 8.65 -15.93 16.61
N ALA A 388 8.28 -15.27 15.52
CA ALA A 388 8.54 -15.75 14.17
C ALA A 388 10.04 -15.63 13.85
N THR A 389 10.64 -16.69 13.30
CA THR A 389 12.03 -16.68 12.83
C THR A 389 12.18 -16.12 11.41
N THR A 390 11.07 -16.14 10.66
CA THR A 390 10.97 -15.58 9.32
C THR A 390 9.66 -14.80 9.25
N LEU A 391 9.72 -13.57 8.75
CA LEU A 391 8.56 -12.70 8.61
C LEU A 391 8.21 -12.52 7.13
N ALA A 392 6.91 -12.52 6.85
CA ALA A 392 6.36 -11.98 5.61
C ALA A 392 6.02 -10.49 5.82
N TYR A 393 5.90 -9.75 4.73
CA TYR A 393 5.55 -8.33 4.75
C TYR A 393 4.42 -8.04 3.76
N PRO A 394 3.24 -8.69 3.92
CA PRO A 394 2.15 -8.53 2.99
C PRO A 394 1.59 -7.10 3.02
N PHE A 395 1.28 -6.59 1.85
CA PHE A 395 0.88 -5.20 1.63
C PHE A 395 -0.38 -5.12 0.77
N GLY A 396 -0.28 -5.12 -0.56
CA GLY A 396 -1.47 -5.13 -1.41
C GLY A 396 -2.09 -6.52 -1.47
N ILE A 397 -3.41 -6.60 -1.59
CA ILE A 397 -4.16 -7.85 -1.72
C ILE A 397 -5.21 -7.71 -2.82
N TRP A 398 -5.33 -8.73 -3.65
CA TRP A 398 -6.25 -8.71 -4.79
C TRP A 398 -6.74 -10.11 -5.14
N PHE A 399 -8.06 -10.27 -5.25
CA PHE A 399 -8.68 -11.52 -5.68
C PHE A 399 -8.87 -11.53 -7.20
N ALA A 400 -8.38 -12.57 -7.85
CA ALA A 400 -8.66 -12.81 -9.26
C ALA A 400 -10.01 -13.52 -9.44
N ASP A 401 -10.31 -14.44 -8.52
CA ASP A 401 -11.58 -15.15 -8.36
C ASP A 401 -11.67 -15.72 -6.92
N ALA A 402 -12.76 -16.43 -6.61
CA ALA A 402 -13.00 -17.05 -5.30
C ALA A 402 -11.94 -18.08 -4.88
N ASN A 403 -11.09 -18.54 -5.79
CA ASN A 403 -10.10 -19.57 -5.56
C ASN A 403 -8.66 -19.09 -5.75
N THR A 404 -8.44 -17.84 -6.21
CA THR A 404 -7.12 -17.31 -6.54
C THR A 404 -6.94 -15.91 -5.99
N LEU A 405 -5.92 -15.77 -5.15
CA LEU A 405 -5.57 -14.55 -4.44
C LEU A 405 -4.13 -14.16 -4.75
N TYR A 406 -3.89 -12.88 -4.99
CA TYR A 406 -2.55 -12.32 -5.13
C TYR A 406 -2.26 -11.38 -3.96
N VAL A 407 -1.06 -11.52 -3.39
CA VAL A 407 -0.58 -10.71 -2.27
C VAL A 407 0.78 -10.14 -2.65
N ALA A 408 0.90 -8.82 -2.65
CA ALA A 408 2.20 -8.17 -2.72
C ALA A 408 2.90 -8.26 -1.38
N ASP A 409 4.19 -8.61 -1.40
CA ASP A 409 5.06 -8.59 -0.25
C ASP A 409 6.12 -7.49 -0.44
N GLU A 410 6.18 -6.56 0.50
CA GLU A 410 7.01 -5.35 0.47
C GLU A 410 8.52 -5.68 0.58
N GLY A 411 8.87 -6.85 1.09
CA GLY A 411 10.19 -7.10 1.66
C GLY A 411 10.36 -6.37 3.01
N ASP A 412 11.46 -6.66 3.69
CA ASP A 412 11.70 -6.15 5.05
C ASP A 412 12.20 -4.70 5.13
N GLY A 413 12.52 -4.08 3.98
CA GLY A 413 13.05 -2.73 3.92
C GLY A 413 14.40 -2.55 4.62
N TYR A 414 15.24 -3.60 4.68
CA TYR A 414 16.52 -3.57 5.39
C TYR A 414 17.46 -2.46 4.91
N THR A 415 17.85 -1.60 5.84
CA THR A 415 18.83 -0.52 5.69
C THR A 415 19.91 -0.58 6.78
N GLY A 416 20.19 -1.78 7.30
CA GLY A 416 21.10 -1.98 8.44
C GLY A 416 22.59 -1.96 8.10
N GLY A 417 22.96 -2.07 6.82
CA GLY A 417 24.36 -2.22 6.42
C GLY A 417 24.58 -2.07 4.91
N ALA A 418 25.86 -2.05 4.52
CA ALA A 418 26.28 -1.93 3.12
C ALA A 418 25.86 -3.13 2.25
N ASP A 419 25.44 -4.22 2.87
CA ASP A 419 24.88 -5.42 2.24
C ASP A 419 23.40 -5.28 1.85
N LEU A 420 22.79 -4.09 2.00
CA LEU A 420 21.35 -3.89 1.77
C LEU A 420 20.85 -4.40 0.41
N TYR A 421 21.64 -4.22 -0.65
CA TYR A 421 21.32 -4.72 -1.99
C TYR A 421 21.34 -6.24 -2.06
N THR A 422 22.39 -6.87 -1.55
CA THR A 422 22.49 -8.34 -1.51
C THR A 422 21.43 -8.96 -0.61
N HIS A 423 21.05 -8.26 0.47
CA HIS A 423 19.98 -8.68 1.37
C HIS A 423 18.61 -8.65 0.68
N ALA A 424 18.26 -7.53 0.03
CA ALA A 424 17.02 -7.42 -0.74
C ALA A 424 16.95 -8.46 -1.87
N ALA A 425 18.07 -8.70 -2.57
CA ALA A 425 18.16 -9.71 -3.62
C ALA A 425 17.97 -11.16 -3.12
N ALA A 426 18.25 -11.43 -1.84
CA ALA A 426 18.13 -12.75 -1.23
C ALA A 426 16.72 -13.07 -0.70
N GLN A 427 15.81 -12.08 -0.68
CA GLN A 427 14.45 -12.30 -0.18
C GLN A 427 13.64 -13.13 -1.16
N THR A 428 13.19 -14.31 -0.72
CA THR A 428 12.43 -15.26 -1.55
C THR A 428 10.92 -15.04 -1.48
N THR A 429 10.43 -14.29 -0.48
CA THR A 429 9.01 -14.02 -0.28
C THR A 429 8.57 -12.66 -0.81
N ALA A 430 9.51 -11.71 -0.97
CA ALA A 430 9.25 -10.37 -1.49
C ALA A 430 8.83 -10.42 -2.97
N GLY A 431 7.91 -9.57 -3.41
CA GLY A 431 7.36 -9.62 -4.77
C GLY A 431 5.88 -9.95 -4.78
N LEU A 432 5.42 -10.72 -5.77
CA LEU A 432 3.99 -11.03 -5.92
C LEU A 432 3.72 -12.50 -5.67
N GLN A 433 3.05 -12.79 -4.56
CA GLN A 433 2.66 -14.14 -4.17
C GLN A 433 1.31 -14.50 -4.79
N LYS A 434 1.22 -15.70 -5.37
CA LYS A 434 -0.05 -16.29 -5.79
C LYS A 434 -0.47 -17.38 -4.83
N TRP A 435 -1.68 -17.26 -4.31
CA TRP A 435 -2.30 -18.18 -3.38
C TRP A 435 -3.53 -18.81 -4.02
N VAL A 436 -3.70 -20.12 -3.83
CA VAL A 436 -4.84 -20.88 -4.36
C VAL A 436 -5.58 -21.57 -3.23
N TYR A 437 -6.90 -21.50 -3.25
CA TYR A 437 -7.74 -22.11 -2.23
C TYR A 437 -7.86 -23.63 -2.44
N ASP A 438 -7.49 -24.40 -1.43
CA ASP A 438 -7.70 -25.85 -1.37
C ASP A 438 -8.98 -26.14 -0.59
N ALA A 439 -10.06 -26.45 -1.32
CA ALA A 439 -11.36 -26.75 -0.73
C ALA A 439 -11.37 -28.03 0.13
N GLY A 440 -10.51 -29.02 -0.19
CA GLY A 440 -10.42 -30.26 0.57
C GLY A 440 -9.77 -30.04 1.93
N ALA A 441 -8.73 -29.20 1.98
CA ALA A 441 -8.04 -28.83 3.20
C ALA A 441 -8.65 -27.59 3.91
N LYS A 442 -9.59 -26.90 3.27
CA LYS A 442 -10.21 -25.64 3.74
C LYS A 442 -9.17 -24.58 4.13
N GLN A 443 -8.17 -24.39 3.28
CA GLN A 443 -7.11 -23.41 3.49
C GLN A 443 -6.51 -22.95 2.17
N TRP A 444 -5.89 -21.78 2.18
CA TRP A 444 -5.11 -21.25 1.08
C TRP A 444 -3.71 -21.86 1.05
N LYS A 445 -3.16 -22.03 -0.14
CA LYS A 445 -1.81 -22.54 -0.34
C LYS A 445 -1.04 -21.61 -1.26
N LEU A 446 0.18 -21.24 -0.86
CA LEU A 446 1.10 -20.51 -1.73
C LEU A 446 1.45 -21.42 -2.91
N ALA A 447 1.12 -21.00 -4.13
CA ALA A 447 1.51 -21.69 -5.35
C ALA A 447 2.94 -21.32 -5.74
N TYR A 448 3.24 -20.01 -5.79
CA TYR A 448 4.56 -19.48 -6.11
C TYR A 448 4.65 -17.97 -5.81
N THR A 449 5.88 -17.46 -5.79
CA THR A 449 6.19 -16.02 -5.74
C THR A 449 6.82 -15.59 -7.07
N LEU A 450 6.25 -14.59 -7.73
CA LEU A 450 6.80 -13.97 -8.93
C LEU A 450 7.77 -12.86 -8.52
N GLN A 451 9.01 -12.95 -9.00
CA GLN A 451 10.08 -11.97 -8.73
C GLN A 451 10.88 -11.57 -9.97
N ASN A 452 10.87 -12.41 -11.00
CA ASN A 452 11.69 -12.19 -12.20
C ASN A 452 11.34 -10.85 -12.86
N GLY A 453 12.35 -10.07 -13.26
CA GLY A 453 12.17 -8.72 -13.78
C GLY A 453 11.95 -7.60 -12.74
N LEU A 454 11.67 -7.91 -11.46
CA LEU A 454 11.66 -6.88 -10.39
C LEU A 454 13.06 -6.34 -10.10
N ASN A 455 14.09 -7.15 -10.39
CA ASN A 455 15.49 -6.86 -10.12
C ASN A 455 15.70 -6.48 -8.63
N LEU A 456 15.24 -7.33 -7.72
CA LEU A 456 15.37 -7.11 -6.27
C LEU A 456 16.83 -6.83 -5.91
N GLY A 457 17.05 -5.79 -5.11
CA GLY A 457 18.38 -5.36 -4.70
C GLY A 457 19.27 -4.76 -5.79
N GLN A 458 18.81 -4.67 -7.06
CA GLN A 458 19.59 -4.05 -8.12
C GLN A 458 19.34 -2.53 -8.14
N PRO A 459 20.37 -1.70 -7.87
CA PRO A 459 20.21 -0.25 -7.85
C PRO A 459 19.94 0.31 -9.24
N TYR A 460 19.23 1.43 -9.29
CA TYR A 460 18.97 2.17 -10.52
C TYR A 460 19.16 3.67 -10.33
N SER A 461 19.43 4.37 -11.43
CA SER A 461 19.58 5.82 -11.45
C SER A 461 18.25 6.53 -11.70
N VAL A 462 18.12 7.70 -11.11
CA VAL A 462 17.02 8.64 -11.33
C VAL A 462 17.65 10.00 -11.65
N ALA A 463 17.22 10.63 -12.74
CA ALA A 463 17.79 11.91 -13.16
C ALA A 463 17.62 12.96 -12.05
N GLY A 464 18.70 13.66 -11.70
CA GLY A 464 18.73 14.66 -10.62
C GLY A 464 18.92 14.08 -9.21
N TYR A 465 18.81 12.75 -9.03
CA TYR A 465 19.02 12.10 -7.73
C TYR A 465 20.52 11.88 -7.47
N PRO A 466 21.00 12.03 -6.22
CA PRO A 466 22.42 11.88 -5.92
C PRO A 466 22.94 10.46 -6.17
N ALA A 467 24.23 10.39 -6.49
CA ALA A 467 25.00 9.15 -6.60
C ALA A 467 25.97 9.01 -5.42
N GLY A 468 26.63 7.84 -5.30
CA GLY A 468 27.54 7.56 -4.18
C GLY A 468 26.77 7.29 -2.88
N ASN A 469 27.40 7.58 -1.73
CA ASN A 469 26.83 7.31 -0.42
C ASN A 469 26.25 8.56 0.22
N ASN A 470 25.14 8.39 0.94
CA ASN A 470 24.63 9.36 1.89
C ASN A 470 25.57 9.41 3.10
N SER A 471 26.17 10.56 3.37
CA SER A 471 27.09 10.74 4.50
C SER A 471 26.41 10.56 5.85
N ALA A 472 25.09 10.80 5.96
CA ALA A 472 24.36 10.65 7.21
C ALA A 472 24.12 9.19 7.60
N THR A 473 23.99 8.29 6.62
CA THR A 473 23.71 6.86 6.85
C THR A 473 24.93 5.98 6.56
N GLY A 474 25.89 6.45 5.77
CA GLY A 474 27.01 5.66 5.24
C GLY A 474 26.63 4.71 4.11
N LEU A 475 25.38 4.77 3.63
CA LEU A 475 24.79 3.82 2.68
C LEU A 475 24.57 4.47 1.29
N PRO A 476 24.50 3.68 0.20
CA PRO A 476 24.39 4.21 -1.16
C PRO A 476 23.05 4.92 -1.42
N TRP A 477 23.07 6.08 -2.07
CA TRP A 477 21.86 6.84 -2.42
C TRP A 477 20.94 6.10 -3.38
N ALA A 478 21.50 5.36 -4.35
CA ALA A 478 20.71 4.78 -5.43
C ALA A 478 19.58 3.88 -4.89
N PRO A 479 18.32 4.10 -5.29
CA PRO A 479 17.24 3.21 -4.90
C PRO A 479 17.39 1.84 -5.60
N ALA A 480 17.03 0.78 -4.90
CA ALA A 480 16.82 -0.56 -5.45
C ALA A 480 15.45 -1.10 -5.04
N THR A 481 14.85 -1.95 -5.88
CA THR A 481 13.58 -2.59 -5.54
C THR A 481 13.76 -3.54 -4.36
N ALA A 482 12.88 -3.45 -3.35
CA ALA A 482 12.85 -4.38 -2.22
C ALA A 482 11.74 -5.43 -2.34
N GLY A 483 10.62 -5.06 -2.96
CA GLY A 483 9.41 -5.87 -3.09
C GLY A 483 8.28 -5.05 -3.72
N LEU A 484 7.03 -5.37 -3.37
CA LEU A 484 5.83 -4.75 -3.92
C LEU A 484 4.89 -4.23 -2.81
N ARG A 485 4.15 -3.17 -3.12
CA ARG A 485 3.18 -2.49 -2.26
C ARG A 485 1.77 -2.62 -2.86
N ASN A 486 1.06 -1.49 -3.02
CA ASN A 486 -0.28 -1.46 -3.61
C ASN A 486 -0.29 -2.10 -5.00
N LEU A 487 -1.38 -2.80 -5.30
CA LEU A 487 -1.57 -3.49 -6.56
C LEU A 487 -3.04 -3.51 -6.98
N THR A 488 -3.27 -3.66 -8.28
CA THR A 488 -4.56 -4.06 -8.85
C THR A 488 -4.33 -5.07 -9.96
N GLY A 489 -5.39 -5.72 -10.41
CA GLY A 489 -5.32 -6.69 -11.49
C GLY A 489 -6.62 -6.83 -12.25
N ARG A 490 -6.51 -7.53 -13.39
CA ARG A 490 -7.63 -7.93 -14.23
C ARG A 490 -7.42 -9.34 -14.75
N VAL A 491 -8.46 -10.16 -14.66
CA VAL A 491 -8.53 -11.44 -15.36
C VAL A 491 -8.92 -11.16 -16.82
N GLU A 492 -8.10 -11.62 -17.74
CA GLU A 492 -8.32 -11.48 -19.17
C GLU A 492 -9.16 -12.65 -19.70
N ARG A 493 -9.86 -12.43 -20.83
CA ARG A 493 -10.76 -13.43 -21.43
C ARG A 493 -10.05 -14.72 -21.87
N ASP A 494 -8.73 -14.68 -22.06
CA ASP A 494 -7.92 -15.82 -22.45
C ASP A 494 -7.43 -16.68 -21.26
N GLY A 495 -7.87 -16.36 -20.03
CA GLY A 495 -7.49 -17.09 -18.83
C GLY A 495 -6.13 -16.69 -18.26
N THR A 496 -5.55 -15.59 -18.75
CA THR A 496 -4.41 -14.93 -18.10
C THR A 496 -4.88 -13.85 -17.13
N VAL A 497 -3.97 -13.37 -16.30
CA VAL A 497 -4.18 -12.28 -15.36
C VAL A 497 -3.09 -11.26 -15.58
N THR A 498 -3.47 -9.98 -15.72
CA THR A 498 -2.50 -8.88 -15.73
C THR A 498 -2.57 -8.17 -14.39
N ILE A 499 -1.42 -7.94 -13.77
CA ILE A 499 -1.30 -7.34 -12.44
C ILE A 499 -0.34 -6.16 -12.52
N TRP A 500 -0.77 -5.03 -11.97
CA TRP A 500 0.02 -3.81 -11.84
C TRP A 500 0.32 -3.56 -10.37
N ALA A 501 1.56 -3.22 -10.04
CA ALA A 501 1.98 -3.02 -8.67
C ALA A 501 3.01 -1.90 -8.54
N ILE A 502 3.04 -1.30 -7.36
CA ILE A 502 4.01 -0.28 -6.97
C ILE A 502 5.16 -0.95 -6.23
N THR A 503 6.40 -0.65 -6.59
CA THR A 503 7.56 -1.21 -5.88
C THR A 503 7.80 -0.50 -4.55
N SER A 504 8.28 -1.26 -3.57
CA SER A 504 9.01 -0.72 -2.42
C SER A 504 10.50 -0.57 -2.77
N THR A 505 11.23 0.10 -1.89
CA THR A 505 12.63 0.47 -2.10
C THR A 505 13.49 0.18 -0.88
N VAL A 506 14.77 -0.09 -1.13
CA VAL A 506 15.87 0.04 -0.17
C VAL A 506 16.93 0.97 -0.75
N SER A 507 17.53 1.79 0.11
CA SER A 507 18.65 2.68 -0.21
C SER A 507 19.31 3.17 1.07
N GLY A 508 20.26 4.09 0.94
CA GLY A 508 20.85 4.86 2.02
C GLY A 508 20.12 6.16 2.34
N ASN A 509 18.94 6.42 1.79
CA ASN A 509 18.12 7.56 2.19
C ASN A 509 17.77 7.50 3.69
N GLY A 510 17.63 8.67 4.33
CA GLY A 510 17.23 8.76 5.74
C GLY A 510 15.85 8.15 5.99
N ASP A 511 14.93 8.32 5.04
CA ASP A 511 13.69 7.54 4.96
C ASP A 511 13.46 7.01 3.55
N VAL A 512 13.61 5.70 3.37
CA VAL A 512 13.42 5.01 2.08
C VAL A 512 11.99 5.10 1.54
N GLY A 513 11.01 5.52 2.35
CA GLY A 513 9.65 5.79 1.87
C GLY A 513 9.56 6.99 0.93
N ALA A 514 10.58 7.86 0.95
CA ALA A 514 10.74 9.00 0.06
C ALA A 514 11.57 8.70 -1.20
N ASP A 515 12.09 7.48 -1.37
CA ASP A 515 12.86 7.12 -2.56
C ASP A 515 11.96 7.08 -3.81
N PRO A 516 12.46 7.53 -4.98
CA PRO A 516 11.73 7.38 -6.23
C PRO A 516 11.60 5.88 -6.55
N ASN A 517 10.36 5.39 -6.60
CA ASN A 517 10.02 4.00 -6.83
C ASN A 517 9.40 3.77 -8.22
N ARG A 518 8.90 2.56 -8.50
CA ARG A 518 8.46 2.15 -9.84
C ARG A 518 7.04 1.61 -9.86
N LEU A 519 6.37 1.82 -10.99
CA LEU A 519 5.19 1.05 -11.41
C LEU A 519 5.68 -0.10 -12.29
N VAL A 520 5.27 -1.31 -11.94
CA VAL A 520 5.58 -2.52 -12.69
C VAL A 520 4.29 -3.24 -13.07
N ALA A 521 4.37 -4.08 -14.10
CA ALA A 521 3.30 -5.00 -14.46
C ALA A 521 3.84 -6.38 -14.80
N VAL A 522 3.05 -7.41 -14.52
CA VAL A 522 3.32 -8.79 -14.90
C VAL A 522 2.06 -9.43 -15.46
N ARG A 523 2.23 -10.38 -16.37
CA ARG A 523 1.17 -11.26 -16.82
C ARG A 523 1.41 -12.64 -16.23
N ASP A 524 0.37 -13.25 -15.69
CA ASP A 524 0.38 -14.62 -15.15
C ASP A 524 -0.74 -15.43 -15.81
N VAL A 525 -0.71 -16.75 -15.64
CA VAL A 525 -1.77 -17.65 -16.11
C VAL A 525 -2.65 -18.02 -14.91
N LEU A 526 -3.95 -17.68 -14.95
CA LEU A 526 -4.85 -17.83 -13.80
C LEU A 526 -4.85 -19.27 -13.25
N LYS A 527 -4.97 -20.25 -14.15
CA LYS A 527 -5.03 -21.68 -13.79
C LYS A 527 -3.67 -22.29 -13.40
N ASN A 528 -2.55 -21.58 -13.59
CA ASN A 528 -1.24 -22.13 -13.28
C ASN A 528 -1.01 -22.19 -11.76
N THR A 529 -0.53 -23.34 -11.30
CA THR A 529 -0.10 -23.57 -9.92
C THR A 529 1.34 -24.09 -9.85
N SER A 530 2.05 -24.14 -10.97
CA SER A 530 3.43 -24.63 -11.07
C SER A 530 4.42 -23.47 -11.01
N ALA A 531 5.29 -23.48 -9.99
CA ALA A 531 6.39 -22.53 -9.86
C ALA A 531 7.36 -22.60 -11.05
N ALA A 532 7.61 -23.79 -11.61
CA ALA A 532 8.50 -23.96 -12.75
C ALA A 532 7.95 -23.29 -14.03
N THR A 533 6.63 -23.33 -14.22
CA THR A 533 5.96 -22.62 -15.32
C THR A 533 5.98 -21.12 -15.08
N ALA A 534 5.70 -20.69 -13.84
CA ALA A 534 5.68 -19.30 -13.43
C ALA A 534 7.05 -18.61 -13.51
N ALA A 535 8.15 -19.37 -13.45
CA ALA A 535 9.52 -18.85 -13.57
C ALA A 535 9.81 -18.16 -14.93
N HIS A 536 8.97 -18.38 -15.94
CA HIS A 536 9.06 -17.71 -17.24
C HIS A 536 8.34 -16.36 -17.28
N GLU A 537 7.44 -16.10 -16.33
CA GLU A 537 6.78 -14.80 -16.22
C GLU A 537 7.76 -13.76 -15.70
N GLN A 538 7.65 -12.52 -16.17
CA GLN A 538 8.54 -11.44 -15.78
C GLN A 538 7.82 -10.12 -15.66
N PHE A 539 8.23 -9.32 -14.68
CA PHE A 539 7.78 -7.95 -14.55
C PHE A 539 8.42 -7.05 -15.60
N ALA A 540 7.62 -6.15 -16.15
CA ALA A 540 8.07 -5.00 -16.93
C ALA A 540 7.92 -3.74 -16.08
N VAL A 541 8.95 -2.88 -16.09
CA VAL A 541 8.85 -1.53 -15.53
C VAL A 541 8.07 -0.66 -16.50
N LEU A 542 6.93 -0.13 -16.06
CA LEU A 542 6.10 0.77 -16.85
C LEU A 542 6.46 2.24 -16.61
N ARG A 543 6.85 2.58 -15.38
CA ARG A 543 7.25 3.94 -15.00
C ARG A 543 8.20 3.94 -13.82
N THR A 544 9.17 4.84 -13.83
CA THR A 544 10.00 5.19 -12.66
C THR A 544 9.61 6.59 -12.20
N ALA A 545 9.43 6.78 -10.89
CA ALA A 545 9.19 8.10 -10.30
C ALA A 545 10.38 9.03 -10.58
N LYS A 546 10.11 10.31 -10.83
CA LYS A 546 11.17 11.29 -11.06
C LYS A 546 11.75 11.79 -9.75
N PHE A 547 12.76 12.67 -9.84
CA PHE A 547 13.27 13.40 -8.69
C PHE A 547 12.13 14.12 -7.95
N ALA A 548 12.11 14.00 -6.61
CA ALA A 548 11.07 14.52 -5.73
C ALA A 548 9.64 13.98 -6.03
N GLU A 549 9.53 12.81 -6.67
CA GLU A 549 8.27 12.09 -6.86
C GLU A 549 8.29 10.71 -6.21
N VAL A 550 7.12 10.27 -5.75
CA VAL A 550 6.87 8.90 -5.29
C VAL A 550 5.54 8.40 -5.86
N LEU A 551 5.50 7.14 -6.28
CA LEU A 551 4.28 6.44 -6.71
C LEU A 551 3.72 5.65 -5.52
N ARG A 552 2.39 5.65 -5.36
CA ARG A 552 1.77 5.13 -4.13
C ARG A 552 0.75 4.03 -4.38
N GLY A 553 -0.33 4.32 -5.09
CA GLY A 553 -1.43 3.40 -5.35
C GLY A 553 -1.76 3.29 -6.83
N ILE A 554 -2.36 2.18 -7.23
CA ILE A 554 -2.73 1.90 -8.61
C ILE A 554 -4.08 1.17 -8.60
N GLU A 555 -5.04 1.66 -9.37
CA GLU A 555 -6.37 1.05 -9.52
C GLU A 555 -6.95 1.38 -10.89
N PHE A 556 -8.00 0.69 -11.33
CA PHE A 556 -8.77 1.10 -12.51
C PHE A 556 -9.53 2.43 -12.29
N ALA A 557 -9.74 3.15 -13.39
CA ALA A 557 -10.57 4.34 -13.44
C ALA A 557 -12.03 4.05 -13.05
N PRO A 558 -12.73 5.00 -12.42
CA PRO A 558 -14.16 4.89 -12.15
C PRO A 558 -14.99 4.55 -13.40
N GLY A 559 -15.95 3.65 -13.24
CA GLY A 559 -16.81 3.10 -14.30
C GLY A 559 -16.20 1.92 -15.04
N THR A 560 -15.00 1.46 -14.68
CA THR A 560 -14.43 0.24 -15.25
C THR A 560 -15.18 -0.98 -14.76
N ASP A 561 -15.69 -1.79 -15.69
CA ASP A 561 -16.14 -3.14 -15.40
C ASP A 561 -14.91 -4.02 -15.15
N THR A 562 -14.69 -4.37 -13.90
CA THR A 562 -13.58 -5.23 -13.49
C THR A 562 -13.94 -6.72 -13.55
N GLY A 563 -15.17 -7.06 -13.97
CA GLY A 563 -15.71 -8.42 -13.90
C GLY A 563 -15.92 -8.92 -12.46
N ARG A 564 -15.72 -8.07 -11.45
CA ARG A 564 -15.89 -8.41 -10.03
C ARG A 564 -17.30 -8.04 -9.60
N TRP A 565 -18.11 -9.06 -9.32
CA TRP A 565 -19.25 -8.89 -8.42
C TRP A 565 -18.66 -8.92 -7.00
N HIS A 566 -18.35 -7.74 -6.41
CA HIS A 566 -17.90 -7.68 -5.01
C HIS A 566 -18.94 -8.28 -4.05
#